data_AF-A0A6H5L2L9-F1
#
_entry.id   AF-A0A6H5L2L9-F1
#
_cell.length_a   1.000
_cell.length_b   1.000
_cell.length_c   1.000
_cell.angle_alpha   90.00
_cell.angle_beta   90.00
_cell.angle_gamma   90.00
#
_symmetry.space_group_name_H-M   'P 1'
#
loop_
_entity.id
_entity.type
_entity.pdbx_description
1 polymer ?
#
loop_
_entity_poly.entity_id
_entity_poly.type
_entity_poly.pdbx_seq_one_letter_code
_entity_poly.pdbx_strand_id
1 'polypeptide(L)'
;MRFWLTVYPWVGMNTWLWSAVFHARDVPWTEAADYFFALLNIFFVVWVAFVRLAGPPRNRSHRLRKLVPTVGVSMTVYYLLHISYMWFFTFDYGYNMKVALLAGVAHTALWLRYQYLIRDRPYARRGAVVIILLNAAILLEVNDFPPLFRLLDAHAIWHFATIPLMFHWYHFVIQDARHEVTLSSKEI
;
A
#
# COMPACT_ATOMS: atom_id res chain seq x y z
N MET A 1 11.88 -13.07 12.87
CA MET A 1 11.49 -12.41 11.60
C MET A 1 10.66 -11.17 11.93
N ARG A 2 10.88 -10.02 11.28
CA ARG A 2 10.12 -8.80 11.60
C ARG A 2 8.66 -8.96 11.17
N PHE A 3 7.71 -8.80 12.08
CA PHE A 3 6.25 -9.03 11.89
C PHE A 3 5.70 -8.58 10.52
N TRP A 4 6.02 -7.35 10.10
CA TRP A 4 5.51 -6.78 8.87
C TRP A 4 5.96 -7.53 7.60
N LEU A 5 7.13 -8.18 7.60
CA LEU A 5 7.61 -8.97 6.46
C LEU A 5 6.71 -10.18 6.16
N THR A 6 6.08 -10.73 7.20
CA THR A 6 5.13 -11.83 7.07
C THR A 6 3.76 -11.33 6.68
N VAL A 7 3.28 -10.27 7.35
CA VAL A 7 1.90 -9.79 7.20
C VAL A 7 1.68 -9.07 5.87
N TYR A 8 2.71 -8.38 5.37
CA TYR A 8 2.61 -7.59 4.14
C TYR A 8 2.08 -8.37 2.92
N PRO A 9 2.65 -9.53 2.54
CA PRO A 9 2.11 -10.31 1.42
C PRO A 9 0.67 -10.78 1.63
N TRP A 10 0.29 -11.16 2.85
CA TRP A 10 -1.08 -11.59 3.15
C TRP A 10 -2.10 -10.48 2.96
N VAL A 11 -1.79 -9.26 3.41
CA VAL A 11 -2.67 -8.09 3.22
C VAL A 11 -2.87 -7.83 1.73
N GLY A 12 -1.79 -7.83 0.93
CA GLY A 12 -1.88 -7.63 -0.52
C GLY A 12 -2.66 -8.73 -1.24
N MET A 13 -2.44 -10.00 -0.89
CA MET A 13 -3.20 -11.13 -1.46
C MET A 13 -4.69 -11.04 -1.13
N ASN A 14 -5.02 -10.62 0.09
CA ASN A 14 -6.41 -10.45 0.50
C ASN A 14 -7.10 -9.32 -0.27
N THR A 15 -6.41 -8.19 -0.52
CA THR A 15 -6.94 -7.11 -1.38
C THR A 15 -7.29 -7.62 -2.76
N TRP A 16 -6.38 -8.32 -3.43
CA TRP A 16 -6.62 -8.85 -4.78
C TRP A 16 -7.70 -9.93 -4.81
N LEU A 17 -7.81 -10.75 -3.76
CA LEU A 17 -8.89 -11.72 -3.63
C LEU A 17 -10.26 -11.04 -3.61
N TRP A 18 -10.43 -10.01 -2.78
CA TRP A 18 -11.71 -9.32 -2.65
C TRP A 18 -12.08 -8.50 -3.89
N SER A 19 -11.09 -7.90 -4.55
CA SER A 19 -11.28 -7.27 -5.85
C SER A 19 -11.77 -8.28 -6.91
N ALA A 20 -11.14 -9.46 -6.98
CA ALA A 20 -11.58 -10.51 -7.91
C ALA A 20 -13.00 -11.02 -7.59
N VAL A 21 -13.35 -11.18 -6.31
CA VAL A 21 -14.69 -11.60 -5.88
C VAL A 21 -15.74 -10.56 -6.26
N PHE A 22 -15.46 -9.28 -6.03
CA PHE A 22 -16.35 -8.18 -6.41
C PHE A 22 -16.59 -8.12 -7.92
N HIS A 23 -15.52 -8.13 -8.73
CA HIS A 23 -15.66 -8.09 -10.19
C HIS A 23 -16.26 -9.37 -10.79
N ALA A 24 -16.19 -10.51 -10.10
CA ALA A 24 -16.91 -11.71 -10.47
C ALA A 24 -18.40 -11.64 -10.11
N ARG A 25 -18.73 -11.03 -8.96
CA ARG A 25 -20.11 -10.85 -8.51
C ARG A 25 -20.27 -9.58 -7.68
N ASP A 26 -20.83 -8.57 -8.34
CA ASP A 26 -21.17 -7.30 -7.71
C ASP A 26 -22.46 -7.43 -6.88
N VAL A 27 -22.29 -7.40 -5.55
CA VAL A 27 -23.34 -7.31 -4.53
C VAL A 27 -22.82 -6.47 -3.36
N PRO A 28 -23.69 -5.87 -2.53
CA PRO A 28 -23.24 -4.84 -1.57
C PRO A 28 -22.10 -5.24 -0.62
N TRP A 29 -22.05 -6.51 -0.19
CA TRP A 29 -21.00 -6.96 0.72
C TRP A 29 -19.67 -7.31 0.02
N THR A 30 -19.70 -7.68 -1.28
CA THR A 30 -18.47 -7.90 -2.05
C THR A 30 -17.87 -6.57 -2.47
N GLU A 31 -18.72 -5.60 -2.86
CA GLU A 31 -18.34 -4.22 -3.10
C GLU A 31 -17.66 -3.63 -1.86
N ALA A 32 -18.31 -3.68 -0.70
CA ALA A 32 -17.74 -3.19 0.54
C ALA A 32 -16.39 -3.85 0.89
N ALA A 33 -16.28 -5.16 0.70
CA ALA A 33 -15.04 -5.87 0.98
C ALA A 33 -13.89 -5.42 0.06
N ASP A 34 -14.14 -5.22 -1.24
CA ASP A 34 -13.13 -4.71 -2.18
C ASP A 34 -12.58 -3.35 -1.70
N TYR A 35 -13.47 -2.39 -1.44
CA TYR A 35 -13.08 -1.06 -0.98
C TYR A 35 -12.36 -1.08 0.37
N PHE A 36 -12.87 -1.83 1.35
CA PHE A 36 -12.28 -1.87 2.69
C PHE A 36 -10.90 -2.52 2.68
N PHE A 37 -10.72 -3.61 1.93
CA PHE A 37 -9.42 -4.29 1.87
C PHE A 37 -8.42 -3.59 0.94
N ALA A 38 -8.86 -2.84 -0.06
CA ALA A 38 -8.00 -1.90 -0.78
C ALA A 38 -7.47 -0.81 0.17
N LEU A 39 -8.34 -0.20 0.96
CA LEU A 39 -7.97 0.83 1.92
C LEU A 39 -7.04 0.29 3.01
N LEU A 40 -7.32 -0.90 3.55
CA LEU A 40 -6.47 -1.58 4.53
C LEU A 40 -5.03 -1.74 4.01
N ASN A 41 -4.88 -2.17 2.76
CA ASN A 41 -3.57 -2.34 2.14
C ASN A 41 -2.83 -1.02 1.99
N ILE A 42 -3.49 0.05 1.53
CA ILE A 42 -2.86 1.38 1.43
C ILE A 42 -2.38 1.85 2.82
N PHE A 43 -3.24 1.76 3.84
CA PHE A 43 -2.88 2.13 5.22
C PHE A 43 -1.72 1.29 5.75
N PHE A 44 -1.74 -0.01 5.53
CA PHE A 44 -0.68 -0.91 5.96
C PHE A 44 0.65 -0.57 5.28
N VAL A 45 0.67 -0.30 3.97
CA VAL A 45 1.90 0.05 3.25
C VAL A 45 2.44 1.42 3.64
N VAL A 46 1.56 2.39 3.94
CA VAL A 46 1.96 3.69 4.53
C VAL A 46 2.64 3.46 5.89
N TRP A 47 2.05 2.62 6.75
CA TRP A 47 2.68 2.27 8.03
C TRP A 47 4.03 1.55 7.85
N VAL A 48 4.13 0.63 6.88
CA VAL A 48 5.42 -0.01 6.53
C VAL A 48 6.44 1.05 6.13
N ALA A 49 6.07 2.10 5.39
CA ALA A 49 6.96 3.20 5.06
C ALA A 49 7.52 3.89 6.32
N PHE A 50 6.68 4.13 7.34
CA PHE A 50 7.15 4.63 8.65
C PHE A 50 8.13 3.67 9.33
N VAL A 51 7.85 2.36 9.29
CA VAL A 51 8.75 1.33 9.83
C VAL A 51 10.10 1.36 9.12
N ARG A 52 10.13 1.54 7.80
CA ARG A 52 11.36 1.65 6.99
C ARG A 52 12.13 2.95 7.29
N LEU A 53 11.43 4.08 7.31
CA LEU A 53 12.01 5.40 7.59
C LEU A 53 12.60 5.51 9.00
N ALA A 54 12.01 4.81 9.97
CA ALA A 54 12.54 4.75 11.34
C ALA A 54 13.79 3.86 11.47
N GLY A 55 14.13 3.06 10.44
CA GLY A 55 15.26 2.16 10.44
C GLY A 55 15.12 0.97 11.41
N PRO A 56 16.20 0.19 11.61
CA PRO A 56 16.22 -0.98 12.48
C PRO A 56 15.85 -0.67 13.94
N PRO A 57 15.04 -1.49 14.63
CA PRO A 57 14.64 -1.25 16.02
C PRO A 57 15.80 -1.00 17.00
N ARG A 58 16.94 -1.68 16.79
CA ARG A 58 18.16 -1.51 17.58
C ARG A 58 18.68 -0.07 17.54
N ASN A 59 18.64 0.57 16.37
CA ASN A 59 19.22 1.89 16.12
C ASN A 59 18.19 3.02 16.28
N ARG A 60 16.93 2.70 16.62
CA ARG A 60 15.88 3.71 16.86
C ARG A 60 16.11 4.43 18.18
N SER A 61 16.00 5.76 18.14
CA SER A 61 15.86 6.57 19.35
C SER A 61 14.62 6.15 20.15
N HIS A 62 14.61 6.41 21.46
CA HIS A 62 13.46 6.12 22.32
C HIS A 62 12.15 6.75 21.78
N ARG A 63 12.24 7.96 21.21
CA ARG A 63 11.10 8.64 20.57
C ARG A 63 10.55 7.83 19.38
N LEU A 64 11.42 7.34 18.48
CA LEU A 64 10.99 6.56 17.31
C LEU A 64 10.45 5.17 17.69
N ARG A 65 10.96 4.56 18.76
CA ARG A 65 10.43 3.28 19.27
C ARG A 65 8.97 3.39 19.74
N LYS A 66 8.57 4.56 20.27
CA LYS A 66 7.18 4.86 20.65
C LYS A 66 6.34 5.36 19.47
N LEU A 67 6.89 6.23 18.62
CA LEU A 67 6.15 6.86 17.54
C LEU A 67 5.62 5.85 16.50
N VAL A 68 6.46 4.91 16.04
CA VAL A 68 6.08 3.93 15.00
C VAL A 68 4.85 3.08 15.37
N PRO A 69 4.78 2.45 16.56
CA PRO A 69 3.57 1.73 16.96
C PRO A 69 2.38 2.67 17.21
N THR A 70 2.60 3.87 17.76
CA THR A 70 1.51 4.84 17.95
C THR A 70 0.87 5.22 16.61
N VAL A 71 1.67 5.53 15.58
CA VAL A 71 1.16 5.81 14.22
C VAL A 71 0.35 4.61 13.70
N GLY A 72 0.86 3.39 13.86
CA GLY A 72 0.14 2.18 13.44
C GLY A 72 -1.21 2.02 14.14
N VAL A 73 -1.25 2.20 15.47
CA VAL A 73 -2.49 2.13 16.25
C VAL A 73 -3.48 3.22 15.82
N SER A 74 -3.01 4.47 15.68
CA SER A 74 -3.87 5.58 15.24
C SER A 74 -4.47 5.33 13.86
N MET A 75 -3.67 4.80 12.92
CA MET A 75 -4.12 4.44 11.58
C MET A 75 -5.15 3.29 11.62
N THR A 76 -4.93 2.26 12.44
CA THR A 76 -5.89 1.16 12.62
C THR A 76 -7.20 1.64 13.22
N VAL A 77 -7.14 2.48 14.26
CA VAL A 77 -8.35 3.06 14.88
C VAL A 77 -9.13 3.88 13.86
N TYR A 78 -8.45 4.74 13.10
CA TYR A 78 -9.11 5.51 12.04
C TYR A 78 -9.75 4.59 10.99
N TYR A 79 -9.01 3.58 10.49
CA TYR A 79 -9.52 2.62 9.51
C TYR A 79 -10.80 1.93 10.01
N LEU A 80 -10.79 1.42 11.25
CA LEU A 80 -11.96 0.75 11.83
C LEU A 80 -13.16 1.69 11.97
N LEU A 81 -12.93 2.93 12.41
CA LEU A 81 -13.98 3.95 12.49
C LEU A 81 -14.55 4.29 11.10
N HIS A 82 -13.68 4.43 10.09
CA HIS A 82 -14.05 4.75 8.72
C HIS A 82 -14.92 3.65 8.10
N ILE A 83 -14.47 2.39 8.14
CA ILE A 83 -15.26 1.28 7.57
C ILE A 83 -16.55 1.02 8.36
N SER A 84 -16.53 1.24 9.68
CA SER A 84 -17.75 1.12 10.50
C SER A 84 -18.76 2.20 10.13
N TYR A 85 -18.30 3.44 9.93
CA TYR A 85 -19.16 4.52 9.45
C TYR A 85 -19.78 4.17 8.09
N MET A 86 -18.96 3.71 7.14
CA MET A 86 -19.44 3.34 5.81
C MET A 86 -20.42 2.16 5.82
N TRP A 87 -20.16 1.16 6.66
CA TRP A 87 -20.97 -0.04 6.73
C TRP A 87 -22.32 0.17 7.42
N PHE A 88 -22.34 0.92 8.52
CA PHE A 88 -23.55 1.05 9.34
C PHE A 88 -24.40 2.28 9.04
N PHE A 89 -23.85 3.32 8.40
CA PHE A 89 -24.55 4.57 8.14
C PHE A 89 -24.77 4.83 6.66
N THR A 90 -23.69 5.09 5.91
CA THR A 90 -23.77 5.42 4.48
C THR A 90 -22.54 4.91 3.74
N PHE A 91 -22.77 4.02 2.78
CA PHE A 91 -21.71 3.56 1.88
C PHE A 91 -21.42 4.63 0.81
N ASP A 92 -20.57 5.60 1.16
CA ASP A 92 -20.18 6.71 0.28
C ASP A 92 -18.84 6.40 -0.42
N TYR A 93 -18.93 5.99 -1.69
CA TYR A 93 -17.78 5.74 -2.56
C TYR A 93 -16.87 6.98 -2.70
N GLY A 94 -17.45 8.16 -2.90
CA GLY A 94 -16.68 9.39 -3.08
C GLY A 94 -15.90 9.78 -1.83
N TYR A 95 -16.45 9.53 -0.65
CA TYR A 95 -15.74 9.67 0.62
C TYR A 95 -14.58 8.68 0.74
N ASN A 96 -14.81 7.39 0.46
CA ASN A 96 -13.76 6.38 0.47
C ASN A 96 -12.62 6.72 -0.49
N MET A 97 -12.93 7.15 -1.72
CA MET A 97 -11.95 7.55 -2.71
C MET A 97 -11.09 8.73 -2.25
N LYS A 98 -11.66 9.73 -1.57
CA LYS A 98 -10.88 10.85 -0.99
C LYS A 98 -9.90 10.36 0.07
N VAL A 99 -10.33 9.45 0.94
CA VAL A 99 -9.47 8.88 1.99
C VAL A 99 -8.35 8.03 1.36
N ALA A 100 -8.69 7.20 0.38
CA ALA A 100 -7.72 6.38 -0.36
C ALA A 100 -6.69 7.25 -1.09
N LEU A 101 -7.12 8.30 -1.81
CA LEU A 101 -6.22 9.23 -2.50
C LEU A 101 -5.30 9.97 -1.52
N LEU A 102 -5.81 10.45 -0.39
CA LEU A 102 -4.99 11.11 0.63
C LEU A 102 -3.92 10.15 1.19
N ALA A 103 -4.32 8.93 1.52
CA ALA A 103 -3.39 7.89 1.98
C ALA A 103 -2.39 7.50 0.86
N GLY A 104 -2.81 7.50 -0.40
CA GLY A 104 -1.96 7.29 -1.58
C GLY A 104 -0.91 8.38 -1.78
N VAL A 105 -1.26 9.65 -1.55
CA VAL A 105 -0.30 10.76 -1.56
C VAL A 105 0.74 10.59 -0.44
N ALA A 106 0.28 10.24 0.77
CA ALA A 106 1.18 9.95 1.89
C ALA A 106 2.12 8.77 1.58
N HIS A 107 1.58 7.69 0.98
CA HIS A 107 2.35 6.54 0.50
C HIS A 107 3.46 6.99 -0.45
N THR A 108 3.11 7.74 -1.50
CA THR A 108 4.05 8.22 -2.52
C THR A 108 5.16 9.08 -1.89
N ALA A 109 4.80 10.05 -1.06
CA ALA A 109 5.77 10.93 -0.42
C ALA A 109 6.75 10.18 0.50
N LEU A 110 6.23 9.30 1.36
CA LEU A 110 7.05 8.56 2.33
C LEU A 110 7.98 7.57 1.65
N TRP A 111 7.50 6.85 0.65
CA TRP A 111 8.33 5.87 -0.05
C TRP A 111 9.36 6.53 -0.97
N LEU A 112 9.02 7.60 -1.71
CA LEU A 112 10.02 8.33 -2.49
C LEU A 112 11.10 8.94 -1.58
N ARG A 113 10.72 9.46 -0.41
CA ARG A 113 11.69 9.88 0.62
C ARG A 113 12.59 8.71 1.03
N TYR A 114 12.02 7.53 1.29
CA TYR A 114 12.83 6.35 1.62
C TYR A 114 13.80 5.99 0.49
N GLN A 115 13.33 5.94 -0.76
CA GLN A 115 14.20 5.65 -1.92
C GLN A 115 15.33 6.66 -2.06
N TYR A 116 15.07 7.94 -1.82
CA TYR A 116 16.09 8.97 -1.83
C TYR A 116 17.16 8.77 -0.74
N LEU A 117 16.74 8.34 0.46
CA LEU A 117 17.65 8.06 1.58
C LEU A 117 18.52 6.82 1.34
N ILE A 118 18.03 5.86 0.55
CA ILE A 118 18.77 4.64 0.20
C ILE A 118 19.31 4.65 -1.24
N ARG A 119 19.38 5.82 -1.89
CA ARG A 119 19.68 5.96 -3.33
C ARG A 119 20.99 5.32 -3.79
N ASP A 120 21.95 5.19 -2.89
CA ASP A 120 23.25 4.57 -3.17
C ASP A 120 23.17 3.03 -3.21
N ARG A 121 22.04 2.45 -2.81
CA ARG A 121 21.78 1.01 -2.92
C ARG A 121 21.31 0.66 -4.33
N PRO A 122 21.83 -0.43 -4.93
CA PRO A 122 21.57 -0.76 -6.34
C PRO A 122 20.08 -1.04 -6.66
N TYR A 123 19.28 -1.35 -5.63
CA TYR A 123 17.86 -1.67 -5.77
C TYR A 123 16.91 -0.50 -5.51
N ALA A 124 17.40 0.65 -5.01
CA ALA A 124 16.55 1.78 -4.63
C ALA A 124 15.79 2.39 -5.82
N ARG A 125 16.48 2.53 -6.97
CA ARG A 125 15.87 3.06 -8.20
C ARG A 125 14.66 2.25 -8.65
N ARG A 126 14.68 0.92 -8.47
CA ARG A 126 13.56 0.04 -8.84
C ARG A 126 12.29 0.41 -8.07
N GLY A 127 12.40 0.63 -6.76
CA GLY A 127 11.25 1.04 -5.94
C GLY A 127 10.71 2.41 -6.36
N ALA A 128 11.59 3.37 -6.67
CA ALA A 128 11.18 4.70 -7.14
C ALA A 128 10.41 4.65 -8.47
N VAL A 129 10.92 3.86 -9.44
CA VAL A 129 10.25 3.67 -10.74
C VAL A 129 8.88 3.04 -10.55
N VAL A 130 8.75 2.02 -9.70
CA VAL A 130 7.45 1.39 -9.42
C VAL A 130 6.45 2.39 -8.83
N ILE A 131 6.88 3.25 -7.90
CA ILE A 131 5.99 4.27 -7.31
C ILE A 131 5.53 5.26 -8.38
N ILE A 132 6.41 5.73 -9.25
CA ILE A 132 6.05 6.66 -10.34
C ILE A 132 5.05 6.01 -11.30
N LEU A 133 5.30 4.77 -11.72
CA LEU A 133 4.40 4.03 -12.60
C LEU A 133 3.05 3.71 -11.94
N LEU A 134 3.05 3.43 -10.64
CA LEU A 134 1.81 3.23 -9.88
C LEU A 134 0.97 4.51 -9.83
N ASN A 135 1.59 5.68 -9.63
CA ASN A 135 0.87 6.95 -9.69
C ASN A 135 0.34 7.23 -11.10
N ALA A 136 1.10 6.90 -12.16
CA ALA A 136 0.60 6.99 -13.53
C ALA A 136 -0.60 6.06 -13.78
N ALA A 137 -0.59 4.85 -13.21
CA ALA A 137 -1.71 3.92 -13.29
C ALA A 137 -2.96 4.44 -12.54
N ILE A 138 -2.79 5.06 -11.36
CA ILE A 138 -3.89 5.69 -10.61
C ILE A 138 -4.55 6.83 -11.41
N LEU A 139 -3.84 7.50 -12.32
CA LEU A 139 -4.47 8.50 -13.18
C LEU A 139 -5.54 7.89 -14.10
N LEU A 140 -5.45 6.60 -14.45
CA LEU A 140 -6.52 5.93 -15.20
C LEU A 140 -7.80 5.86 -14.37
N GLU A 141 -7.68 5.47 -13.10
CA GLU A 141 -8.80 5.42 -12.15
C GLU A 141 -9.45 6.79 -11.96
N VAL A 142 -8.65 7.86 -11.86
CA VAL A 142 -9.17 9.21 -11.61
C VAL A 142 -9.81 9.83 -12.85
N ASN A 143 -9.30 9.54 -14.06
CA ASN A 143 -9.86 10.11 -15.29
C ASN A 143 -11.07 9.34 -15.83
N ASP A 144 -11.23 8.07 -15.44
CA ASP A 144 -12.41 7.22 -15.68
C ASP A 144 -13.04 7.37 -17.09
N PHE A 145 -12.26 7.05 -18.13
CA PHE A 145 -12.73 7.14 -19.51
C PHE A 145 -13.65 5.95 -19.88
N PRO A 146 -14.60 6.13 -20.82
CA PRO A 146 -15.54 5.08 -21.21
C PRO A 146 -14.86 3.88 -21.88
N PRO A 147 -15.45 2.67 -21.79
CA PRO A 147 -14.80 1.44 -22.25
C PRO A 147 -14.47 1.47 -23.75
N LEU A 148 -13.19 1.23 -24.05
CA LEU A 148 -12.69 0.99 -25.40
C LEU A 148 -13.27 -0.31 -25.93
N PHE A 149 -13.86 -0.25 -27.13
CA PHE A 149 -14.52 -1.39 -27.78
C PHE A 149 -15.63 -2.05 -26.93
N ARG A 150 -16.16 -1.34 -25.92
CA ARG A 150 -17.10 -1.88 -24.92
C ARG A 150 -16.54 -3.08 -24.13
N LEU A 151 -15.21 -3.21 -24.08
CA LEU A 151 -14.52 -4.33 -23.42
C LEU A 151 -13.58 -3.85 -22.31
N LEU A 152 -12.78 -2.80 -22.57
CA LEU A 152 -11.72 -2.36 -21.67
C LEU A 152 -11.94 -0.91 -21.25
N ASP A 153 -12.36 -0.70 -20.01
CA ASP A 153 -12.42 0.63 -19.38
C ASP A 153 -11.10 1.00 -18.69
N ALA A 154 -11.06 2.23 -18.18
CA ALA A 154 -9.91 2.75 -17.47
C ALA A 154 -9.54 1.92 -16.24
N HIS A 155 -10.55 1.44 -15.51
CA HIS A 155 -10.42 0.65 -14.29
C HIS A 155 -9.78 -0.72 -14.55
N ALA A 156 -10.22 -1.44 -15.60
CA ALA A 156 -9.63 -2.72 -15.99
C ALA A 156 -8.16 -2.57 -16.42
N ILE A 157 -7.83 -1.49 -17.14
CA ILE A 157 -6.44 -1.20 -17.53
C ILE A 157 -5.60 -0.83 -16.30
N TRP A 158 -6.16 -0.10 -15.33
CA TRP A 158 -5.50 0.17 -14.05
C TRP A 158 -5.14 -1.13 -13.32
N HIS A 159 -6.10 -2.04 -13.12
CA HIS A 159 -5.86 -3.36 -12.54
C HIS A 159 -4.75 -4.12 -13.26
N PHE A 160 -4.86 -4.25 -14.58
CA PHE A 160 -3.86 -4.96 -15.38
C PHE A 160 -2.46 -4.33 -15.25
N ALA A 161 -2.35 -3.01 -15.29
CA ALA A 161 -1.08 -2.29 -15.17
C ALA A 161 -0.39 -2.54 -13.83
N THR A 162 -1.15 -2.73 -12.74
CA THR A 162 -0.56 -2.94 -11.40
C THR A 162 0.05 -4.32 -11.20
N ILE A 163 -0.35 -5.35 -11.96
CA ILE A 163 0.19 -6.72 -11.85
C ILE A 163 1.73 -6.76 -12.01
N PRO A 164 2.33 -6.34 -13.15
CA PRO A 164 3.78 -6.33 -13.33
C PRO A 164 4.50 -5.42 -12.33
N LEU A 165 3.86 -4.32 -11.92
CA LEU A 165 4.42 -3.39 -10.94
C LEU A 165 4.61 -4.04 -9.57
N MET A 166 3.66 -4.88 -9.14
CA MET A 166 3.76 -5.59 -7.86
C MET A 166 4.92 -6.59 -7.83
N PHE A 167 5.21 -7.28 -8.94
CA PHE A 167 6.40 -8.15 -9.00
C PHE A 167 7.70 -7.37 -8.78
N HIS A 168 7.83 -6.20 -9.42
CA HIS A 168 8.99 -5.33 -9.21
C HIS A 168 9.04 -4.73 -7.81
N TRP A 169 7.88 -4.40 -7.23
CA TRP A 169 7.77 -3.95 -5.85
C TRP A 169 8.25 -5.00 -4.86
N TYR A 170 7.73 -6.23 -4.93
CA TYR A 170 8.13 -7.31 -4.04
C TYR A 170 9.61 -7.65 -4.20
N HIS A 171 10.16 -7.58 -5.41
CA HIS A 171 11.59 -7.75 -5.62
C HIS A 171 12.39 -6.68 -4.87
N PHE A 172 11.99 -5.41 -4.95
CA PHE A 172 12.58 -4.34 -4.15
C PHE A 172 12.47 -4.63 -2.65
N VAL A 173 11.29 -4.99 -2.14
CA VAL A 173 11.07 -5.28 -0.71
C VAL A 173 11.93 -6.44 -0.21
N ILE A 174 12.07 -7.51 -1.00
CA ILE A 174 12.92 -8.67 -0.66
C ILE A 174 14.39 -8.26 -0.59
N GLN A 175 14.89 -7.52 -1.59
CA GLN A 175 16.28 -7.05 -1.58
C GLN A 175 16.55 -6.13 -0.39
N ASP A 176 15.61 -5.24 -0.10
CA ASP A 176 15.70 -4.30 1.01
C ASP A 176 15.68 -5.00 2.37
N ALA A 177 14.83 -6.01 2.53
CA ALA A 177 14.79 -6.85 3.73
C ALA A 177 16.09 -7.66 3.92
N ARG A 178 16.62 -8.27 2.85
CA ARG A 178 17.88 -9.03 2.89
C ARG A 178 19.07 -8.14 3.27
N HIS A 179 19.12 -6.93 2.74
CA HIS A 179 20.18 -5.97 3.06
C HIS A 179 20.17 -5.61 4.55
N GLU A 180 19.00 -5.36 5.14
CA GLU A 180 18.91 -5.08 6.58
C GLU A 180 19.30 -6.26 7.48
N VAL A 181 18.93 -7.49 7.09
CA VAL A 181 19.34 -8.69 7.85
C VAL A 181 20.86 -8.84 7.81
N THR A 182 21.47 -8.63 6.64
CA THR A 182 22.92 -8.75 6.45
C THR A 182 23.70 -7.70 7.26
N LEU A 183 23.19 -6.47 7.35
CA LEU A 183 23.79 -5.45 8.22
C LEU A 183 23.70 -5.88 9.70
N SER A 184 22.54 -6.40 10.12
CA SER A 184 22.34 -6.85 11.50
C SER A 184 23.24 -8.02 11.91
N SER A 185 23.68 -8.86 10.96
CA SER A 185 24.58 -9.99 11.25
C SER A 185 26.06 -9.62 11.26
N LYS A 186 26.44 -8.48 10.68
CA LYS A 186 27.83 -7.97 10.68
C LYS A 186 28.17 -7.12 11.91
N GLU A 187 27.16 -6.70 12.67
CA GLU A 187 27.27 -5.90 13.90
C GLU A 187 27.23 -6.74 15.19
N ILE A 188 27.35 -8.07 15.08
CA ILE A 188 27.47 -9.05 16.17
C ILE A 188 28.89 -9.61 16.11
#